data_AF-A0A7V9SCB3-F1
#
_entry.id   AF-A0A7V9SCB3-F1
#
_cell.length_a   1.000
_cell.length_b   1.000
_cell.length_c   1.000
_cell.angle_alpha   90.00
_cell.angle_beta   90.00
_cell.angle_gamma   90.00
#
_symmetry.space_group_name_H-M   'P 1'
#
loop_
_entity.id
_entity.type
_entity.pdbx_description
1 polymer ?
#
loop_
_entity_poly.entity_id
_entity_poly.type
_entity_poly.pdbx_seq_one_letter_code
_entity_poly.pdbx_strand_id
1 'polypeptide(L)'
;MVVVPTYNERPNIEALVLGVLGQGPRYRVLIVDDGSPDGTGDLADGLTDSYPGRIEVMHRASKAGLGPAYIAGFGRALELGPALIAQMDADLSHDPEALPRLVAAAGSADLVIGSRYIPGGGTAGWPLWRRVLSRMGGRYARAVLGAPIADLTSGFKVWHPATLASIDVAMVRSDGYAFTIESTWRALRQGATVTETPIIFNDRIAGASKLSRRIVVEAALLVWKLRWETRLPS
;
A
#
# COMPACT_ATOMS: atom_id res chain seq x y z
N MET A 1 3.60 8.65 9.24
CA MET A 1 4.07 9.05 7.90
C MET A 1 3.33 8.22 6.87
N VAL A 2 2.91 8.79 5.74
CA VAL A 2 2.20 8.10 4.67
C VAL A 2 3.13 8.02 3.46
N VAL A 3 3.48 6.80 3.06
CA VAL A 3 4.37 6.51 1.93
C VAL A 3 3.52 6.29 0.70
N VAL A 4 3.76 7.11 -0.33
CA VAL A 4 2.96 7.18 -1.56
C VAL A 4 3.87 7.06 -2.79
N PRO A 5 3.97 5.88 -3.41
CA PRO A 5 4.62 5.72 -4.70
C PRO A 5 3.85 6.42 -5.82
N THR A 6 4.56 7.13 -6.70
CA THR A 6 3.98 7.83 -7.84
C THR A 6 4.68 7.49 -9.15
N TYR A 7 3.90 7.33 -10.21
CA TYR A 7 4.38 7.34 -11.59
C TYR A 7 3.26 7.81 -12.52
N ASN A 8 3.44 8.97 -13.15
CA ASN A 8 2.39 9.64 -13.93
C ASN A 8 1.11 9.91 -13.12
N GLU A 9 1.27 10.47 -11.92
CA GLU A 9 0.17 10.74 -10.97
C GLU A 9 -0.07 12.24 -10.78
N ARG A 10 0.42 13.07 -11.71
CA ARG A 10 0.26 14.53 -11.66
C ARG A 10 -1.20 14.97 -11.43
N PRO A 11 -2.23 14.34 -12.04
CA PRO A 11 -3.62 14.74 -11.79
C PRO A 11 -4.12 14.47 -10.36
N ASN A 12 -3.49 13.54 -9.64
CA ASN A 12 -3.99 13.01 -8.37
C ASN A 12 -3.17 13.50 -7.16
N ILE A 13 -1.86 13.73 -7.34
CA ILE A 13 -0.91 13.86 -6.24
C ILE A 13 -1.24 15.03 -5.29
N GLU A 14 -1.65 16.19 -5.82
CA GLU A 14 -2.00 17.34 -5.00
C GLU A 14 -3.23 17.05 -4.12
N ALA A 15 -4.33 16.61 -4.71
CA ALA A 15 -5.56 16.30 -3.99
C ALA A 15 -5.33 15.22 -2.91
N LEU A 16 -4.54 14.20 -3.23
CA LEU A 16 -4.18 13.15 -2.29
C LEU A 16 -3.38 13.68 -1.10
N VAL A 17 -2.30 14.43 -1.37
CA VAL A 17 -1.43 15.00 -0.34
C VAL A 17 -2.25 15.91 0.57
N LEU A 18 -3.05 16.82 0.01
CA LEU A 18 -3.90 17.71 0.79
C LEU A 18 -4.93 16.94 1.62
N GLY A 19 -5.53 15.88 1.06
CA GLY A 19 -6.44 15.00 1.78
C GLY A 19 -5.77 14.32 2.98
N VAL A 20 -4.52 13.87 2.83
CA VAL A 20 -3.73 13.29 3.94
C VAL A 20 -3.36 14.34 4.99
N LEU A 21 -2.86 15.51 4.57
CA LEU A 21 -2.48 16.58 5.50
C LEU A 21 -3.69 17.13 6.26
N GLY A 22 -4.86 17.16 5.62
CA GLY A 22 -6.15 17.56 6.19
C GLY A 22 -6.63 16.68 7.34
N GLN A 23 -6.10 15.45 7.48
CA GLN A 23 -6.41 14.59 8.62
C GLN A 23 -5.79 15.07 9.94
N GLY A 24 -4.91 16.08 9.88
CA GLY A 24 -4.40 16.79 11.05
C GLY A 24 -2.89 17.01 11.04
N PRO A 25 -2.35 17.76 12.02
CA PRO A 25 -0.97 18.22 12.02
C PRO A 25 0.09 17.11 12.11
N ARG A 26 -0.30 15.92 12.59
CA ARG A 26 0.59 14.76 12.78
C ARG A 26 0.88 13.97 11.48
N TYR A 27 0.11 14.19 10.42
CA TYR A 27 0.24 13.40 9.19
C TYR A 27 1.33 13.98 8.28
N ARG A 28 2.36 13.20 7.97
CA ARG A 28 3.42 13.59 7.03
C ARG A 28 3.35 12.69 5.81
N VAL A 29 3.67 13.19 4.62
CA VAL A 29 3.67 12.42 3.37
C VAL A 29 5.11 12.26 2.88
N LEU A 30 5.48 11.04 2.52
CA LEU A 30 6.67 10.73 1.76
C LEU A 30 6.24 10.28 0.37
N ILE A 31 6.47 11.14 -0.62
CA ILE A 31 6.19 10.86 -2.03
C ILE A 31 7.43 10.15 -2.60
N VAL A 32 7.23 9.01 -3.25
CA VAL A 32 8.31 8.26 -3.91
C VAL A 32 8.06 8.30 -5.41
N ASP A 33 8.71 9.22 -6.11
CA ASP A 33 8.50 9.43 -7.53
C ASP A 33 9.44 8.58 -8.39
N ASP A 34 8.86 7.74 -9.24
CA ASP A 34 9.57 6.79 -10.12
C ASP A 34 10.07 7.44 -11.42
N GLY A 35 10.55 8.69 -11.33
CA GLY A 35 11.03 9.46 -12.47
C GLY A 35 9.90 9.79 -13.45
N SER A 36 8.81 10.38 -12.94
CA SER A 36 7.60 10.66 -13.72
C SER A 36 7.85 11.69 -14.82
N PRO A 37 7.68 11.34 -16.11
CA PRO A 37 7.87 12.27 -17.22
C PRO A 37 6.75 13.32 -17.38
N ASP A 38 5.63 13.16 -16.67
CA ASP A 38 4.49 14.07 -16.76
C ASP A 38 4.59 15.30 -15.84
N GLY A 39 5.70 15.44 -15.10
CA GLY A 39 5.90 16.51 -14.12
C GLY A 39 5.24 16.24 -12.77
N THR A 40 4.94 14.98 -12.42
CA THR A 40 4.49 14.62 -11.05
C THR A 40 5.54 15.02 -10.00
N GLY A 41 6.82 14.72 -10.26
CA GLY A 41 7.92 15.07 -9.36
C GLY A 41 8.04 16.58 -9.12
N ASP A 42 8.04 17.38 -10.19
CA ASP A 42 8.12 18.85 -10.07
C ASP A 42 6.96 19.44 -9.26
N LEU A 43 5.75 18.89 -9.43
CA LEU A 43 4.59 19.29 -8.64
C LEU A 43 4.76 18.90 -7.17
N ALA A 44 5.28 17.70 -6.88
CA ALA A 44 5.56 17.24 -5.53
C ALA A 44 6.61 18.11 -4.82
N ASP A 45 7.63 18.57 -5.54
CA ASP A 45 8.64 19.49 -5.01
C ASP A 45 8.00 20.85 -4.64
N GLY A 46 7.16 21.42 -5.50
CA GLY A 46 6.44 22.66 -5.19
C GLY A 46 5.47 22.55 -4.00
N LEU A 47 4.90 21.36 -3.76
CA LEU A 47 4.11 21.10 -2.55
C LEU A 47 4.98 21.11 -1.29
N THR A 48 6.22 20.63 -1.38
CA THR A 48 7.16 20.64 -0.23
C THR A 48 7.45 22.05 0.26
N ASP A 49 7.63 23.00 -0.65
CA ASP A 49 7.82 24.42 -0.33
C ASP A 49 6.60 25.02 0.40
N SER A 50 5.40 24.57 0.03
CA SER A 50 4.14 25.05 0.61
C SER A 50 3.85 24.44 1.99
N TYR A 51 4.43 23.27 2.31
CA TYR A 51 4.17 22.52 3.54
C TYR A 51 5.48 22.03 4.19
N PRO A 52 6.35 22.95 4.66
CA PRO A 52 7.68 22.62 5.15
C PRO A 52 7.64 21.61 6.32
N GLY A 53 8.45 20.56 6.21
CA GLY A 53 8.56 19.48 7.21
C GLY A 53 7.40 18.48 7.22
N ARG A 54 6.33 18.73 6.45
CA ARG A 54 5.16 17.84 6.34
C ARG A 54 5.19 16.95 5.12
N ILE A 55 5.88 17.38 4.07
CA ILE A 55 6.05 16.63 2.82
C ILE A 55 7.55 16.38 2.61
N GLU A 56 7.88 15.20 2.11
CA GLU A 56 9.20 14.84 1.63
C GLU A 56 9.05 14.12 0.29
N VAL A 57 9.95 14.40 -0.65
CA VAL A 57 9.95 13.80 -1.99
C VAL A 57 11.24 13.01 -2.18
N MET A 58 11.09 11.75 -2.56
CA MET A 58 12.17 10.86 -2.93
C MET A 58 12.09 10.61 -4.44
N HIS A 59 13.00 11.24 -5.19
CA HIS A 59 13.12 11.03 -6.63
C HIS A 59 13.95 9.77 -6.92
N ARG A 60 13.39 8.86 -7.72
CA ARG A 60 14.08 7.67 -8.23
C ARG A 60 14.38 7.86 -9.71
N ALA A 61 15.48 7.26 -10.17
CA ALA A 61 16.00 7.50 -11.53
C ALA A 61 15.06 7.07 -12.66
N SER A 62 14.27 6.02 -12.45
CA SER A 62 13.34 5.50 -13.44
C SER A 62 12.32 4.56 -12.83
N LYS A 63 11.26 4.30 -13.60
CA LYS A 63 10.21 3.37 -13.21
C LYS A 63 10.74 1.96 -13.05
N ALA A 64 10.65 1.44 -11.84
CA ALA A 64 11.11 0.08 -11.51
C ALA A 64 9.99 -0.84 -10.97
N GLY A 65 8.78 -0.31 -10.77
CA GLY A 65 7.63 -1.07 -10.26
C GLY A 65 7.19 -0.59 -8.89
N LEU A 66 5.96 -0.97 -8.50
CA LEU A 66 5.32 -0.57 -7.25
C LEU A 66 6.04 -1.15 -6.03
N GLY A 67 6.45 -2.42 -6.09
CA GLY A 67 7.20 -3.09 -5.03
C GLY A 67 8.50 -2.36 -4.72
N PRO A 68 9.42 -2.19 -5.69
CA PRO A 68 10.65 -1.43 -5.49
C PRO A 68 10.44 0.00 -4.98
N ALA A 69 9.36 0.68 -5.38
CA ALA A 69 9.04 2.02 -4.89
C ALA A 69 8.64 1.99 -3.41
N TYR A 70 7.80 1.05 -3.00
CA TYR A 70 7.48 0.85 -1.58
C TYR A 70 8.72 0.42 -0.78
N ILE A 71 9.59 -0.43 -1.31
CA ILE A 71 10.83 -0.82 -0.63
C ILE A 71 11.70 0.41 -0.33
N ALA A 72 11.92 1.26 -1.33
CA ALA A 72 12.67 2.50 -1.19
C ALA A 72 12.00 3.46 -0.18
N GLY A 73 10.69 3.68 -0.31
CA GLY A 73 9.93 4.54 0.58
C GLY A 73 9.86 4.04 2.02
N PHE A 74 9.74 2.73 2.23
CA PHE A 74 9.74 2.12 3.56
C PHE A 74 11.12 2.21 4.21
N GLY A 75 12.21 2.00 3.46
CA GLY A 75 13.56 2.22 3.95
C GLY A 75 13.73 3.67 4.44
N ARG A 76 13.35 4.63 3.61
CA ARG A 76 13.41 6.05 3.98
C ARG A 76 12.51 6.41 5.16
N ALA A 77 11.30 5.87 5.21
CA ALA A 77 10.39 6.09 6.34
C ALA A 77 10.96 5.53 7.65
N LEU A 78 11.62 4.36 7.61
CA LEU A 78 12.27 3.78 8.80
C LEU A 78 13.42 4.65 9.30
N GLU A 79 14.24 5.21 8.40
CA GLU A 79 15.30 6.18 8.77
C GLU A 79 14.74 7.42 9.47
N LEU A 80 13.58 7.92 9.01
CA LEU A 80 12.93 9.10 9.57
C LEU A 80 12.23 8.84 10.92
N GLY A 81 12.09 7.57 11.32
CA GLY A 81 11.59 7.17 12.63
C GLY A 81 10.19 7.68 13.03
N PRO A 82 9.16 7.67 12.16
CA PRO A 82 7.80 8.03 12.56
C PRO A 82 7.20 6.97 13.50
N ALA A 83 6.23 7.36 14.34
CA ALA A 83 5.54 6.41 15.21
C ALA A 83 4.77 5.31 14.44
N LEU A 84 4.26 5.63 13.25
CA LEU A 84 3.54 4.70 12.37
C LEU A 84 3.84 5.03 10.90
N ILE A 85 3.84 4.00 10.06
CA ILE A 85 4.08 4.09 8.62
C ILE A 85 2.84 3.59 7.88
N ALA A 86 2.14 4.47 7.17
CA ALA A 86 1.02 4.11 6.32
C ALA A 86 1.49 3.88 4.88
N GLN A 87 0.95 2.85 4.26
CA GLN A 87 1.10 2.52 2.85
C GLN A 87 -0.17 2.96 2.14
N MET A 88 -0.07 3.76 1.06
CA MET A 88 -1.26 4.24 0.34
C MET A 88 -0.94 4.52 -1.13
N ASP A 89 -1.78 4.01 -2.03
CA ASP A 89 -1.68 4.27 -3.47
C ASP A 89 -2.03 5.73 -3.83
N ALA A 90 -1.45 6.23 -4.93
CA ALA A 90 -1.56 7.63 -5.34
C ALA A 90 -2.82 8.00 -6.15
N ASP A 91 -3.60 7.02 -6.58
CA ASP A 91 -4.66 7.16 -7.59
C ASP A 91 -6.05 7.54 -7.02
N LEU A 92 -6.08 7.96 -5.74
CA LEU A 92 -7.30 8.31 -4.98
C LEU A 92 -8.30 7.16 -4.80
N SER A 93 -7.92 5.91 -5.12
CA SER A 93 -8.75 4.74 -4.79
C SER A 93 -8.86 4.50 -3.28
N HIS A 94 -7.85 4.94 -2.52
CA HIS A 94 -7.88 4.96 -1.06
C HIS A 94 -8.25 6.34 -0.55
N ASP A 95 -9.32 6.42 0.24
CA ASP A 95 -9.77 7.66 0.83
C ASP A 95 -8.89 8.04 2.05
N PRO A 96 -8.21 9.20 2.04
CA PRO A 96 -7.46 9.68 3.20
C PRO A 96 -8.29 9.81 4.48
N GLU A 97 -9.61 9.99 4.40
CA GLU A 97 -10.50 10.05 5.57
C GLU A 97 -10.54 8.73 6.37
N ALA A 98 -10.10 7.61 5.78
CA ALA A 98 -9.96 6.37 6.51
C ALA A 98 -8.68 6.31 7.37
N LEU A 99 -7.68 7.17 7.14
CA LEU A 99 -6.41 7.17 7.88
C LEU A 99 -6.59 7.26 9.41
N PRO A 100 -7.41 8.16 9.98
CA PRO A 100 -7.60 8.23 11.42
C PRO A 100 -8.07 6.91 12.04
N ARG A 101 -8.97 6.20 11.36
CA ARG A 101 -9.49 4.92 11.84
C ARG A 101 -8.44 3.80 11.78
N LEU A 102 -7.66 3.72 10.70
CA LEU A 102 -6.57 2.74 10.61
C LEU A 102 -5.47 3.04 11.64
N VAL A 103 -5.12 4.31 11.84
CA VAL A 103 -4.14 4.76 12.84
C VAL A 103 -4.62 4.43 14.26
N ALA A 104 -5.90 4.63 14.57
CA ALA A 104 -6.46 4.26 15.87
C ALA A 104 -6.39 2.74 16.11
N ALA A 105 -6.72 1.93 15.12
CA ALA A 105 -6.65 0.47 15.21
C ALA A 105 -5.21 -0.06 15.40
N ALA A 106 -4.19 0.72 14.98
CA ALA A 106 -2.79 0.35 15.18
C ALA A 106 -2.36 0.44 16.66
N GLY A 107 -3.19 1.00 17.55
CA GLY A 107 -2.93 0.98 19.00
C GLY A 107 -2.96 -0.42 19.61
N SER A 108 -3.53 -1.42 18.92
CA SER A 108 -3.67 -2.80 19.41
C SER A 108 -3.25 -3.86 18.39
N ALA A 109 -2.53 -3.48 17.34
CA ALA A 109 -2.12 -4.37 16.26
C ALA A 109 -0.78 -3.92 15.68
N ASP A 110 0.04 -4.88 15.26
CA ASP A 110 1.35 -4.68 14.63
C ASP A 110 1.21 -4.19 13.18
N LEU A 111 0.12 -4.60 12.53
CA LEU A 111 -0.27 -4.22 11.18
C LEU A 111 -1.78 -4.08 11.09
N VAL A 112 -2.25 -2.97 10.53
CA VAL A 112 -3.67 -2.75 10.20
C VAL A 112 -3.84 -2.70 8.69
N ILE A 113 -4.81 -3.44 8.17
CA ILE A 113 -5.16 -3.48 6.75
C ILE A 113 -6.50 -2.77 6.54
N GLY A 114 -6.54 -1.80 5.65
CA GLY A 114 -7.79 -1.26 5.13
C GLY A 114 -8.48 -2.30 4.25
N SER A 115 -9.55 -2.92 4.72
CA SER A 115 -10.15 -4.08 4.08
C SER A 115 -11.47 -3.74 3.38
N ARG A 116 -11.58 -4.16 2.11
CA ARG A 116 -12.80 -4.04 1.30
C ARG A 116 -13.82 -5.13 1.61
N TYR A 117 -13.42 -6.18 2.33
CA TYR A 117 -14.17 -7.45 2.36
C TYR A 117 -14.68 -7.86 3.73
N ILE A 118 -14.49 -7.03 4.75
CA ILE A 118 -15.14 -7.16 6.07
C ILE A 118 -16.41 -6.28 6.15
N PRO A 119 -17.30 -6.47 7.14
CA PRO A 119 -18.49 -5.64 7.32
C PRO A 119 -18.15 -4.14 7.37
N GLY A 120 -18.90 -3.34 6.60
CA GLY A 120 -18.64 -1.90 6.41
C GLY A 120 -17.63 -1.57 5.31
N GLY A 121 -16.91 -2.56 4.78
CA GLY A 121 -16.00 -2.40 3.66
C GLY A 121 -16.69 -2.61 2.30
N GLY A 122 -16.11 -2.05 1.24
CA GLY A 122 -16.67 -2.18 -0.09
C GLY A 122 -15.81 -1.62 -1.21
N THR A 123 -16.36 -1.69 -2.42
CA THR A 123 -15.80 -1.12 -3.64
C THR A 123 -16.87 -0.24 -4.29
N ALA A 124 -16.56 1.01 -4.60
CA ALA A 124 -17.44 1.93 -5.32
C ALA A 124 -17.03 2.02 -6.80
N GLY A 125 -18.00 2.19 -7.71
CA GLY A 125 -17.75 2.34 -9.15
C GLY A 125 -17.35 1.06 -9.91
N TRP A 126 -17.03 -0.05 -9.22
CA TRP A 126 -16.61 -1.27 -9.89
C TRP A 126 -17.77 -2.05 -10.52
N PRO A 127 -17.64 -2.53 -11.78
CA PRO A 127 -18.60 -3.45 -12.36
C PRO A 127 -18.61 -4.79 -11.61
N LEU A 128 -19.75 -5.48 -11.58
CA LEU A 128 -19.96 -6.69 -10.79
C LEU A 128 -18.90 -7.77 -11.06
N TRP A 129 -18.52 -7.99 -12.32
CA TRP A 129 -17.51 -8.98 -12.69
C TRP A 129 -16.14 -8.69 -12.05
N ARG A 130 -15.73 -7.41 -11.93
CA ARG A 130 -14.46 -7.00 -11.31
C ARG A 130 -14.52 -7.24 -9.80
N ARG A 131 -15.67 -6.97 -9.18
CA ARG A 131 -15.92 -7.25 -7.75
C ARG A 131 -15.83 -8.74 -7.44
N VAL A 132 -16.44 -9.58 -8.29
CA VAL A 132 -16.39 -11.04 -8.17
C VAL A 132 -14.97 -11.56 -8.35
N LEU A 133 -14.29 -11.15 -9.43
CA LEU A 133 -12.92 -11.56 -9.72
C LEU A 133 -11.97 -11.23 -8.57
N SER A 134 -12.04 -10.01 -8.04
CA SER A 134 -11.19 -9.58 -6.93
C SER A 134 -11.47 -10.36 -5.64
N ARG A 135 -12.75 -10.59 -5.32
CA ARG A 135 -13.13 -11.43 -4.15
C ARG A 135 -12.66 -12.88 -4.30
N MET A 136 -12.76 -13.45 -5.49
CA MET A 136 -12.28 -14.82 -5.74
C MET A 136 -10.76 -14.90 -5.64
N GLY A 137 -10.03 -13.94 -6.21
CA GLY A 137 -8.58 -13.86 -6.09
C GLY A 137 -8.12 -13.74 -4.62
N GLY A 138 -8.77 -12.88 -3.84
CA GLY A 138 -8.49 -12.73 -2.41
C GLY A 138 -8.77 -14.02 -1.61
N ARG A 139 -9.91 -14.67 -1.85
CA ARG A 139 -10.25 -15.97 -1.22
C ARG A 139 -9.27 -17.07 -1.59
N TYR A 140 -8.86 -17.12 -2.84
CA TYR A 140 -7.85 -18.06 -3.32
C TYR A 140 -6.52 -17.86 -2.58
N ALA A 141 -6.00 -16.62 -2.55
CA ALA A 141 -4.74 -16.32 -1.87
C ALA A 141 -4.81 -16.68 -0.38
N ARG A 142 -5.93 -16.35 0.27
CA ARG A 142 -6.18 -16.67 1.67
C ARG A 142 -6.19 -18.18 1.93
N ALA A 143 -6.89 -18.96 1.10
CA ALA A 143 -6.99 -20.41 1.25
C ALA A 143 -5.64 -21.10 1.04
N VAL A 144 -4.89 -20.69 0.01
CA VAL A 144 -3.56 -21.25 -0.27
C VAL A 144 -2.55 -20.86 0.80
N LEU A 145 -2.60 -19.66 1.38
CA LEU A 145 -1.66 -19.30 2.44
C LEU A 145 -2.12 -19.76 3.83
N GLY A 146 -3.40 -20.07 4.01
CA GLY A 146 -3.97 -20.30 5.35
C GLY A 146 -4.01 -19.02 6.20
N ALA A 147 -4.00 -17.84 5.56
CA ALA A 147 -3.97 -16.57 6.26
C ALA A 147 -5.36 -16.22 6.85
N PRO A 148 -5.44 -15.68 8.07
CA PRO A 148 -6.72 -15.28 8.68
C PRO A 148 -7.21 -13.88 8.25
N ILE A 149 -6.85 -13.41 7.05
CA ILE A 149 -7.12 -12.04 6.57
C ILE A 149 -8.07 -12.07 5.37
N ALA A 150 -9.14 -11.28 5.42
CA ALA A 150 -10.14 -11.23 4.36
C ALA A 150 -9.64 -10.50 3.10
N ASP A 151 -8.81 -9.46 3.23
CA ASP A 151 -8.31 -8.66 2.12
C ASP A 151 -6.78 -8.58 2.02
N LEU A 152 -6.16 -9.70 1.63
CA LEU A 152 -4.70 -9.79 1.42
C LEU A 152 -4.15 -8.91 0.28
N THR A 153 -5.02 -8.36 -0.58
CA THR A 153 -4.58 -7.60 -1.76
C THR A 153 -4.76 -6.09 -1.59
N SER A 154 -5.16 -5.62 -0.41
CA SER A 154 -5.29 -4.19 -0.14
C SER A 154 -3.95 -3.50 0.07
N GLY A 155 -3.67 -2.49 -0.76
CA GLY A 155 -2.48 -1.65 -0.66
C GLY A 155 -2.54 -0.63 0.48
N PHE A 156 -3.72 -0.44 1.12
CA PHE A 156 -3.87 0.50 2.22
C PHE A 156 -3.58 -0.18 3.55
N LYS A 157 -2.43 0.15 4.15
CA LYS A 157 -1.98 -0.47 5.40
C LYS A 157 -1.39 0.56 6.35
N VAL A 158 -1.41 0.27 7.64
CA VAL A 158 -0.66 1.01 8.66
C VAL A 158 0.20 0.02 9.43
N TRP A 159 1.49 0.29 9.46
CA TRP A 159 2.53 -0.53 10.04
C TRP A 159 3.10 0.13 11.29
N HIS A 160 3.37 -0.68 12.31
CA HIS A 160 4.40 -0.33 13.28
C HIS A 160 5.79 -0.41 12.62
N PRO A 161 6.69 0.56 12.87
CA PRO A 161 8.04 0.54 12.30
C PRO A 161 8.80 -0.75 12.61
N ALA A 162 8.68 -1.29 13.83
CA ALA A 162 9.34 -2.53 14.22
C ALA A 162 8.87 -3.73 13.38
N THR A 163 7.57 -3.85 13.14
CA THR A 163 6.96 -4.89 12.30
C THR A 163 7.35 -4.74 10.84
N LEU A 164 7.41 -3.50 10.34
CA LEU A 164 7.86 -3.26 8.96
C LEU A 164 9.34 -3.59 8.78
N ALA A 165 10.18 -3.27 9.76
CA ALA A 165 11.59 -3.62 9.74
C ALA A 165 11.80 -5.14 9.81
N SER A 166 11.00 -5.84 10.61
CA SER A 166 11.17 -7.28 10.83
C SER A 166 10.93 -8.11 9.56
N ILE A 167 10.02 -7.70 8.66
CA ILE A 167 9.68 -8.48 7.45
C ILE A 167 10.76 -8.48 6.36
N ASP A 168 11.88 -7.78 6.58
CA ASP A 168 12.97 -7.57 5.64
C ASP A 168 12.44 -7.18 4.25
N VAL A 169 11.88 -5.98 4.20
CA VAL A 169 11.25 -5.40 3.02
C VAL A 169 12.18 -5.45 1.79
N ALA A 170 13.50 -5.32 1.99
CA ALA A 170 14.49 -5.38 0.91
C ALA A 170 14.55 -6.75 0.21
N MET A 171 14.16 -7.82 0.90
CA MET A 171 14.10 -9.18 0.35
C MET A 171 12.80 -9.48 -0.38
N VAL A 172 11.84 -8.56 -0.41
CA VAL A 172 10.61 -8.71 -1.18
C VAL A 172 10.94 -8.59 -2.67
N ARG A 173 10.65 -9.65 -3.43
CA ARG A 173 10.91 -9.71 -4.87
C ARG A 173 9.66 -9.45 -5.71
N SER A 174 8.51 -9.39 -5.05
CA SER A 174 7.22 -9.21 -5.69
C SER A 174 6.91 -7.76 -6.04
N ASP A 175 6.08 -7.57 -7.05
CA ASP A 175 5.60 -6.26 -7.50
C ASP A 175 4.05 -6.23 -7.53
N GLY A 176 3.45 -5.05 -7.56
CA GLY A 176 2.00 -4.86 -7.65
C GLY A 176 1.22 -5.54 -6.51
N TYR A 177 0.11 -6.20 -6.84
CA TYR A 177 -0.69 -6.95 -5.85
C TYR A 177 0.09 -8.04 -5.12
N ALA A 178 1.09 -8.60 -5.78
CA ALA A 178 1.91 -9.67 -5.25
C ALA A 178 2.81 -9.16 -4.10
N PHE A 179 3.33 -7.93 -4.20
CA PHE A 179 4.02 -7.24 -3.09
C PHE A 179 3.12 -7.11 -1.86
N THR A 180 1.86 -6.72 -2.09
CA THR A 180 0.88 -6.53 -1.02
C THR A 180 0.56 -7.84 -0.29
N ILE A 181 0.41 -8.95 -1.02
CA ILE A 181 0.19 -10.27 -0.42
C ILE A 181 1.44 -10.71 0.36
N GLU A 182 2.61 -10.62 -0.27
CA GLU A 182 3.89 -11.06 0.32
C GLU A 182 4.21 -10.32 1.62
N SER A 183 4.08 -8.99 1.64
CA SER A 183 4.35 -8.18 2.83
C SER A 183 3.48 -8.57 4.02
N THR A 184 2.16 -8.73 3.82
CA THR A 184 1.26 -9.20 4.88
C THR A 184 1.58 -10.63 5.30
N TRP A 185 1.89 -11.51 4.35
CA TRP A 185 2.22 -12.90 4.63
C TRP A 185 3.48 -13.04 5.49
N ARG A 186 4.53 -12.28 5.17
CA ARG A 186 5.76 -12.23 5.98
C ARG A 186 5.50 -11.75 7.39
N ALA A 187 4.69 -10.71 7.57
CA ALA A 187 4.30 -10.21 8.89
C ALA A 187 3.58 -11.29 9.72
N LEU A 188 2.60 -11.97 9.12
CA LEU A 188 1.88 -13.08 9.77
C LEU A 188 2.84 -14.22 10.17
N ARG A 189 3.80 -14.56 9.31
CA ARG A 189 4.78 -15.62 9.61
C ARG A 189 5.76 -15.26 10.71
N GLN A 190 5.93 -13.98 11.00
CA GLN A 190 6.72 -13.48 12.13
C GLN A 190 5.89 -13.35 13.41
N GLY A 191 4.64 -13.79 13.39
CA GLY A 191 3.74 -13.75 14.55
C GLY A 191 3.12 -12.37 14.79
N ALA A 192 3.18 -11.46 13.83
CA ALA A 192 2.58 -10.13 13.95
C ALA A 192 1.05 -10.24 14.14
N THR A 193 0.52 -9.44 15.06
CA THR A 193 -0.91 -9.24 15.24
C THR A 193 -1.44 -8.37 14.10
N VAL A 194 -2.18 -8.96 13.18
CA VAL A 194 -2.75 -8.27 12.02
C VAL A 194 -4.26 -8.11 12.16
N THR A 195 -4.76 -6.88 12.00
CA THR A 195 -6.20 -6.58 12.05
C THR A 195 -6.69 -5.91 10.77
N GLU A 196 -8.00 -5.96 10.54
CA GLU A 196 -8.65 -5.35 9.38
C GLU A 196 -9.61 -4.24 9.82
N THR A 197 -9.52 -3.09 9.14
CA THR A 197 -10.42 -1.94 9.31
C THR A 197 -11.18 -1.72 8.01
N PRO A 198 -12.52 -1.59 8.02
CA PRO A 198 -13.27 -1.52 6.78
C PRO A 198 -12.93 -0.27 5.99
N ILE A 199 -12.77 -0.35 4.67
CA ILE A 199 -12.61 0.82 3.79
C ILE A 199 -13.55 0.73 2.58
N ILE A 200 -13.87 1.88 2.00
CA ILE A 200 -14.46 1.96 0.66
C ILE A 200 -13.32 2.21 -0.32
N PHE A 201 -13.14 1.29 -1.26
CA PHE A 201 -12.16 1.44 -2.34
C PHE A 201 -12.87 2.00 -3.57
N ASN A 202 -12.51 3.21 -3.97
CA ASN A 202 -13.09 3.89 -5.12
C ASN A 202 -12.41 3.39 -6.41
N ASP A 203 -13.13 3.40 -7.54
CA ASP A 203 -12.41 3.30 -8.81
C ASP A 203 -11.54 4.55 -8.98
N ARG A 204 -10.34 4.37 -9.52
CA ARG A 204 -9.40 5.48 -9.71
C ARG A 204 -10.03 6.59 -10.53
N ILE A 205 -9.68 7.83 -10.19
CA ILE A 205 -10.22 9.01 -10.87
C ILE A 205 -9.61 9.17 -12.27
N ALA A 206 -8.33 8.80 -12.43
CA ALA A 206 -7.62 8.84 -13.71
C ALA A 206 -6.70 7.61 -13.90
N GLY A 207 -6.55 7.14 -15.15
CA GLY A 207 -5.66 6.04 -15.53
C GLY A 207 -6.38 4.74 -15.95
N ALA A 208 -5.67 3.84 -16.64
CA ALA A 208 -6.21 2.58 -17.18
C ALA A 208 -5.75 1.35 -16.39
N SER A 209 -6.64 0.37 -16.19
CA SER A 209 -6.33 -0.88 -15.48
C SER A 209 -5.52 -1.81 -16.36
N LYS A 210 -4.31 -2.17 -15.93
CA LYS A 210 -3.45 -3.10 -16.65
C LYS A 210 -3.69 -4.58 -16.29
N LEU A 211 -4.82 -4.91 -15.65
CA LEU A 211 -5.17 -6.29 -15.26
C LEU A 211 -5.25 -7.20 -16.51
N SER A 212 -4.19 -7.96 -16.76
CA SER A 212 -4.11 -8.95 -17.83
C SER A 212 -4.21 -10.37 -17.28
N ARG A 213 -4.62 -11.34 -18.11
CA ARG A 213 -4.65 -12.76 -17.71
C ARG A 213 -3.29 -13.26 -17.21
N ARG A 214 -2.21 -12.76 -17.81
CA ARG A 214 -0.83 -13.08 -17.41
C ARG A 214 -0.55 -12.65 -15.96
N ILE A 215 -0.92 -11.42 -15.60
CA ILE A 215 -0.74 -10.91 -14.23
C ILE A 215 -1.54 -11.75 -13.22
N VAL A 216 -2.74 -12.19 -13.58
CA VAL A 216 -3.55 -13.06 -12.72
C VAL A 216 -2.87 -14.42 -12.49
N VAL A 217 -2.32 -15.04 -13.54
CA VAL A 217 -1.60 -16.32 -13.42
C VAL A 217 -0.30 -16.16 -12.63
N GLU A 218 0.49 -15.12 -12.91
CA GLU A 218 1.73 -14.82 -12.18
C GLU A 218 1.46 -14.61 -10.69
N ALA A 219 0.40 -13.85 -10.35
CA ALA A 219 -0.02 -13.68 -8.97
C ALA A 219 -0.45 -15.02 -8.33
N ALA A 220 -1.19 -15.86 -9.04
CA ALA A 220 -1.61 -17.16 -8.52
C ALA A 220 -0.43 -18.11 -8.22
N LEU A 221 0.55 -18.18 -9.14
CA LEU A 221 1.76 -18.98 -8.95
C LEU A 221 2.62 -18.46 -7.79
N LEU A 222 2.70 -17.14 -7.62
CA LEU A 222 3.44 -16.54 -6.52
C LEU A 222 2.86 -16.94 -5.15
N VAL A 223 1.53 -16.95 -5.00
CA VAL A 223 0.87 -17.35 -3.74
C VAL A 223 1.33 -18.76 -3.33
N TRP A 224 1.43 -19.68 -4.28
CA TRP A 224 1.96 -21.02 -4.03
C TRP A 224 3.44 -20.99 -3.65
N LYS A 225 4.27 -20.22 -4.36
CA LYS A 225 5.69 -20.03 -3.99
C LYS A 225 5.82 -19.54 -2.55
N LEU A 226 5.05 -18.53 -2.15
CA LEU A 226 5.03 -17.98 -0.79
C LEU A 226 4.61 -19.00 0.28
N ARG A 227 3.70 -19.93 -0.04
CA ARG A 227 3.29 -21.02 0.87
C ARG A 227 4.46 -21.95 1.21
N TRP A 228 5.30 -22.26 0.22
CA TRP A 228 6.42 -23.21 0.36
C TRP A 228 7.77 -22.57 0.63
N GLU A 229 7.86 -21.24 0.57
CA GLU A 229 9.07 -20.51 0.91
C GLU A 229 9.38 -20.70 2.39
N THR A 230 10.31 -21.59 2.72
CA THR A 230 10.64 -21.97 4.10
C THR A 230 11.53 -20.95 4.81
N ARG A 231 12.19 -20.05 4.07
CA ARG A 231 13.15 -19.08 4.62
C ARG A 231 12.49 -17.71 4.79
N LEU A 232 12.23 -17.32 6.03
CA LEU A 232 12.40 -15.92 6.38
C LEU A 232 13.91 -15.74 6.60
N PRO A 233 14.57 -14.73 6.02
CA PRO A 233 15.95 -14.41 6.39
C PRO A 233 16.02 -14.23 7.91
N SER A 234 17.10 -14.73 8.50
CA SER A 234 17.36 -14.69 9.95
C SER A 234 17.70 -13.27 10.38
#